data_AF-A0A7C5DMW1-F1
#
_entry.id   AF-A0A7C5DMW1-F1
#
_cell.length_a   1.000
_cell.length_b   1.000
_cell.length_c   1.000
_cell.angle_alpha   90.00
_cell.angle_beta   90.00
_cell.angle_gamma   90.00
#
_symmetry.space_group_name_H-M   'P 1'
#
loop_
_entity.id
_entity.type
_entity.pdbx_description
1 polymer ?
#
loop_
_entity_poly.entity_id
_entity_poly.type
_entity_poly.pdbx_seq_one_letter_code
_entity_poly.pdbx_strand_id
1 'polypeptide(L)'
;EYLICRAVEARTEIANYHALRTRKAGSERHIQLHIVVSPEKTVGDGHQIAEEMEDEIRALFPGSVVTIHVEPCTPDCSECPVPCKAARRTNIRR
;
A
#
# COMPACT_ATOMS: atom_id res chain seq x y z
N GLU A 1 12.26 -8.59 -3.65
CA GLU A 1 11.02 -7.76 -3.54
C GLU A 1 9.77 -8.41 -4.13
N TYR A 2 9.86 -9.30 -5.12
CA TYR A 2 8.71 -9.92 -5.82
C TYR A 2 7.55 -10.41 -4.93
N LEU A 3 7.86 -11.10 -3.83
CA LEU A 3 6.83 -11.61 -2.91
C LEU A 3 6.02 -10.49 -2.24
N ILE A 4 6.63 -9.32 -2.01
CA ILE A 4 5.95 -8.16 -1.41
C ILE A 4 4.94 -7.60 -2.41
N CYS A 5 5.36 -7.37 -3.66
CA CYS A 5 4.46 -6.91 -4.73
C CYS A 5 3.27 -7.86 -4.88
N ARG A 6 3.53 -9.17 -4.91
CA ARG A 6 2.50 -10.20 -5.03
C ARG A 6 1.50 -10.21 -3.86
N ALA A 7 1.97 -10.01 -2.64
CA ALA A 7 1.12 -9.94 -1.46
C ALA A 7 0.20 -8.71 -1.50
N VAL A 8 0.75 -7.57 -1.90
CA VAL A 8 -0.02 -6.33 -2.08
C VAL A 8 -1.04 -6.45 -3.21
N GLU A 9 -0.65 -7.00 -4.36
CA GLU A 9 -1.53 -7.21 -5.53
C GLU A 9 -2.67 -8.21 -5.27
N ALA A 10 -2.51 -9.11 -4.28
CA ALA A 10 -3.56 -10.06 -3.92
C ALA A 10 -4.72 -9.41 -3.15
N ARG A 11 -4.54 -8.20 -2.62
CA ARG A 11 -5.54 -7.48 -1.83
C ARG A 11 -6.39 -6.56 -2.70
N THR A 12 -7.69 -6.82 -2.74
CA THR A 12 -8.65 -6.02 -3.53
C THR A 12 -8.92 -4.63 -2.94
N GLU A 13 -8.62 -4.45 -1.66
CA GLU A 13 -8.81 -3.19 -0.93
C GLU A 13 -7.71 -2.16 -1.23
N ILE A 14 -6.57 -2.63 -1.74
CA ILE A 14 -5.45 -1.79 -2.15
C ILE A 14 -5.66 -1.43 -3.61
N ALA A 15 -5.96 -0.16 -3.88
CA ALA A 15 -6.18 0.35 -5.22
C ALA A 15 -4.87 0.43 -6.03
N ASN A 16 -3.76 0.73 -5.36
CA ASN A 16 -2.41 0.71 -5.93
C ASN A 16 -1.33 0.71 -4.84
N TYR A 17 -0.06 0.58 -5.22
CA TYR A 17 1.10 0.75 -4.36
C TYR A 17 2.26 1.39 -5.11
N HIS A 18 3.15 2.07 -4.37
CA HIS A 18 4.35 2.67 -4.93
C HIS A 18 5.43 2.84 -3.85
N ALA A 19 6.56 3.43 -4.24
CA ALA A 19 7.69 3.71 -3.35
C ALA A 19 8.20 2.51 -2.51
N LEU A 20 8.09 1.28 -3.02
CA LEU A 20 8.62 0.09 -2.34
C LEU A 20 10.14 0.19 -2.23
N ARG A 21 10.63 0.26 -0.99
CA ARG A 21 12.05 0.31 -0.66
C ARG A 21 12.38 -0.78 0.32
N THR A 22 13.38 -1.58 0.00
CA THR A 22 13.93 -2.56 0.94
C THR A 22 15.41 -2.28 1.18
N ARG A 23 15.81 -2.32 2.44
CA ARG A 23 17.23 -2.22 2.81
C ARG A 23 17.54 -3.19 3.93
N LYS A 24 18.79 -3.64 3.99
CA LYS A 24 19.29 -4.50 5.07
C LYS A 24 20.16 -3.67 6.02
N ALA A 25 19.93 -3.82 7.32
CA ALA A 25 20.72 -3.18 8.37
C ALA A 25 21.11 -4.27 9.39
N GLY A 26 22.34 -4.79 9.28
CA GLY A 26 22.79 -5.91 10.10
C GLY A 26 21.93 -7.16 9.89
N SER A 27 21.33 -7.66 10.97
CA SER A 27 20.40 -8.79 10.96
C SER A 27 18.98 -8.42 10.54
N GLU A 28 18.63 -7.13 10.56
CA GLU A 28 17.28 -6.66 10.26
C GLU A 28 17.11 -6.28 8.79
N ARG A 29 15.88 -6.46 8.30
CA ARG A 29 15.46 -5.98 6.99
C ARG A 29 14.41 -4.91 7.18
N HIS A 30 14.66 -3.70 6.69
CA HIS A 30 13.66 -2.65 6.68
C HIS A 30 12.93 -2.66 5.35
N ILE A 31 11.60 -2.71 5.42
CA ILE A 31 10.70 -2.72 4.27
C ILE A 31 9.76 -1.52 4.43
N GLN A 32 9.81 -0.58 3.49
CA GLN A 32 8.92 0.56 3.44
C GLN A 32 8.13 0.54 2.14
N LEU A 33 6.82 0.78 2.19
CA LEU A 33 6.01 0.95 1.00
C LEU A 33 4.85 1.91 1.24
N HIS A 34 4.33 2.46 0.15
CA HIS A 34 3.11 3.26 0.15
C HIS A 34 2.00 2.41 -0.46
N ILE A 35 0.88 2.28 0.24
CA ILE A 35 -0.34 1.68 -0.29
C ILE A 35 -1.38 2.78 -0.52
N VAL A 36 -2.10 2.64 -1.62
CA VAL A 36 -3.14 3.58 -2.03
C VAL A 36 -4.49 2.89 -1.86
N VAL A 37 -5.39 3.52 -1.11
CA VAL A 37 -6.74 2.98 -0.81
C VAL A 37 -7.83 3.92 -1.34
N SER A 38 -9.09 3.47 -1.32
CA SER A 38 -10.22 4.33 -1.69
C SER A 38 -10.32 5.54 -0.75
N PRO A 39 -10.56 6.77 -1.24
CA PRO A 39 -10.77 7.94 -0.37
C PRO A 39 -12.03 7.85 0.50
N GLU A 40 -12.93 6.90 0.21
CA GLU A 40 -14.13 6.63 1.00
C GLU A 40 -13.85 5.76 2.25
N LYS A 41 -12.67 5.14 2.33
CA LYS A 41 -12.25 4.34 3.50
C LYS A 41 -11.94 5.26 4.67
N THR A 42 -12.34 4.85 5.87
CA THR A 42 -12.03 5.59 7.09
C THR A 42 -10.55 5.45 7.44
N VAL A 43 -10.05 6.33 8.33
CA VAL A 43 -8.70 6.19 8.89
C VAL A 43 -8.55 4.83 9.61
N GLY A 44 -9.61 4.36 10.27
CA GLY A 44 -9.63 3.04 10.91
C GLY A 44 -9.48 1.90 9.91
N ASP A 45 -10.21 1.94 8.80
CA ASP A 45 -10.06 0.94 7.73
C ASP A 45 -8.64 0.94 7.15
N GLY A 46 -8.07 2.14 6.92
CA GLY A 46 -6.70 2.28 6.44
C GLY A 46 -5.68 1.68 7.41
N HIS A 47 -5.84 1.92 8.71
CA HIS A 47 -4.98 1.35 9.75
C HIS A 47 -5.07 -0.18 9.79
N GLN A 48 -6.28 -0.74 9.72
CA GLN A 48 -6.47 -2.18 9.71
C GLN A 48 -5.82 -2.83 8.48
N ILE A 49 -6.02 -2.25 7.27
CA ILE A 49 -5.38 -2.74 6.05
C ILE A 49 -3.85 -2.72 6.18
N ALA A 50 -3.30 -1.65 6.76
CA ALA A 50 -1.86 -1.53 6.98
C ALA A 50 -1.35 -2.59 7.96
N GLU A 51 -1.99 -2.76 9.12
CA GLU A 51 -1.61 -3.74 10.13
C GLU A 51 -1.60 -5.17 9.57
N GLU A 52 -2.68 -5.57 8.91
CA GLU A 52 -2.79 -6.89 8.29
C GLU A 52 -1.74 -7.11 7.19
N MET A 53 -1.39 -6.07 6.44
CA MET A 53 -0.36 -6.15 5.39
C MET A 53 1.05 -6.22 6.01
N GLU A 54 1.30 -5.49 7.09
CA GLU A 54 2.56 -5.59 7.81
C GLU A 54 2.74 -6.99 8.42
N ASP A 55 1.70 -7.58 9.00
CA ASP A 55 1.72 -8.95 9.53
C ASP A 55 2.06 -9.98 8.45
N GLU A 56 1.42 -9.87 7.28
CA GLU A 56 1.67 -10.76 6.14
C GLU A 56 3.11 -10.63 5.61
N ILE A 57 3.63 -9.41 5.51
CA ILE A 57 5.03 -9.18 5.10
C ILE A 57 6.00 -9.71 6.17
N ARG A 58 5.71 -9.50 7.46
CA ARG A 58 6.53 -10.00 8.57
C ARG A 58 6.53 -11.54 8.61
N ALA A 59 5.43 -12.19 8.23
CA ALA A 59 5.38 -13.65 8.09
C ALA A 59 6.25 -14.16 6.93
N LEU A 60 6.30 -13.44 5.81
CA LEU A 60 7.16 -13.77 4.66
C LEU A 60 8.64 -13.47 4.94
N PHE A 61 8.93 -12.45 5.74
CA PHE A 61 10.28 -12.00 6.08
C PHE A 61 10.45 -11.86 7.61
N PRO A 62 10.66 -12.96 8.33
CA PRO A 62 10.87 -12.93 9.77
C PRO A 62 12.03 -12.02 10.17
N GLY A 63 11.87 -11.23 11.25
CA GLY A 63 12.87 -10.26 11.70
C GLY A 63 12.98 -9.00 10.84
N SER A 64 11.97 -8.73 10.01
CA SER A 64 11.87 -7.47 9.28
C SER A 64 11.13 -6.39 10.07
N VAL A 65 11.55 -5.15 9.89
CA VAL A 65 10.84 -3.95 10.31
C VAL A 65 10.08 -3.43 9.09
N VAL A 66 8.75 -3.53 9.13
CA VAL A 66 7.87 -3.10 8.04
C VAL A 66 7.25 -1.76 8.41
N THR A 67 7.14 -0.85 7.45
CA THR A 67 6.48 0.44 7.62
C THR A 67 5.63 0.71 6.38
N ILE A 68 4.31 0.82 6.59
CA ILE A 68 3.36 1.06 5.51
C ILE A 68 2.74 2.45 5.66
N HIS A 69 2.90 3.28 4.63
CA HIS A 69 2.20 4.55 4.52
C HIS A 69 0.89 4.34 3.75
N VAL A 70 -0.23 4.76 4.33
CA VAL A 70 -1.55 4.67 3.70
C VAL A 70 -1.90 6.01 3.09
N GLU A 71 -2.18 6.02 1.80
CA GLU A 71 -2.55 7.20 1.04
C GLU A 71 -3.93 7.04 0.41
N PRO A 72 -4.79 8.07 0.44
CA PRO A 72 -6.04 8.03 -0.30
C PRO A 72 -5.75 8.18 -1.79
N CYS A 73 -6.50 7.47 -2.64
CA CYS A 73 -6.34 7.69 -4.07
C CYS A 73 -6.87 9.06 -4.47
N THR A 74 -6.02 9.82 -5.17
CA THR A 74 -6.35 11.11 -5.78
C THR A 74 -6.37 11.00 -7.32
N PRO A 75 -7.12 11.86 -8.02
CA PRO A 75 -7.12 11.92 -9.49
C PRO A 75 -5.75 12.32 -10.09
N ASP A 76 -4.85 12.88 -9.28
CA ASP A 76 -3.53 13.36 -9.69
C ASP A 76 -2.38 12.51 -9.09
N CYS A 77 -2.63 11.24 -8.74
CA CYS A 77 -1.55 10.37 -8.28
C CYS A 77 -0.55 10.10 -9.41
N SER A 78 0.55 10.87 -9.45
CA SER A 78 1.62 10.77 -10.44
C SER A 78 2.67 9.71 -10.10
N GLU A 79 2.74 9.27 -8.85
CA GLU A 79 3.70 8.27 -8.35
C GLU A 79 3.19 6.82 -8.49
N CYS A 80 1.90 6.68 -8.77
CA CYS A 80 1.22 5.41 -8.94
C CYS A 80 1.64 4.73 -10.26
N PRO A 81 2.09 3.45 -10.27
CA PRO A 81 2.44 2.73 -11.50
C PRO A 81 1.22 2.45 -12.40
N VAL A 82 0.00 2.52 -11.84
CA VAL A 82 -1.27 2.40 -12.57
C VAL A 82 -2.27 3.45 -12.06
N PRO A 83 -3.08 4.06 -12.93
CA PRO A 83 -4.07 5.03 -12.47
C PRO A 83 -5.12 4.33 -11.60
N CYS A 84 -5.37 4.84 -10.39
CA CYS A 84 -6.38 4.24 -9.53
C CYS A 84 -7.76 4.32 -10.18
N LYS A 85 -8.53 3.25 -10.07
CA LYS A 85 -9.90 3.22 -10.58
C LYS A 85 -10.90 4.04 -9.74
N ALA A 86 -10.55 4.36 -8.49
CA ALA A 86 -11.41 5.08 -7.55
C ALA A 86 -11.71 6.55 -7.99
N ALA A 87 -10.83 7.18 -8.77
CA ALA A 87 -10.99 8.55 -9.24
C ALA A 87 -12.11 8.74 -10.30
N ARG A 88 -12.67 7.67 -10.87
CA ARG A 88 -13.67 7.76 -11.96
C ARG A 88 -15.10 8.09 -11.54
N ARG A 89 -15.38 8.38 -10.26
CA ARG A 89 -16.75 8.70 -9.79
C ARG A 89 -17.09 10.19 -9.65
N THR A 90 -16.15 11.11 -9.81
CA THR A 90 -16.42 12.55 -9.65
C THR A 90 -16.27 13.30 -10.97
N ASN A 91 -17.24 13.16 -11.89
CA ASN A 91 -17.52 14.15 -12.94
C ASN A 91 -18.88 13.91 -13.62
N ILE A 92 -19.97 13.99 -12.85
CA ILE A 92 -21.22 14.57 -13.37
C ILE A 92 -21.26 16.00 -12.80
N ARG A 93 -20.50 16.90 -13.43
CA ARG A 93 -20.67 18.34 -13.22
C ARG A 93 -21.94 18.76 -13.98
N ARG A 94 -22.85 19.41 -13.26
CA ARG A 94 -23.98 20.16 -13.83
C ARG A 94 -23.48 21.33 -14.69
#